data_AF-A0A8X6SXX2-F1
#
_entry.id   AF-A0A8X6SXX2-F1
#
_cell.length_a   1.000
_cell.length_b   1.000
_cell.length_c   1.000
_cell.angle_alpha   90.00
_cell.angle_beta   90.00
_cell.angle_gamma   90.00
#
_symmetry.space_group_name_H-M   'P 1'
#
loop_
_entity.id
_entity.type
_entity.pdbx_description
1 polymer ?
#
loop_
_entity_poly.entity_id
_entity_poly.type
_entity_poly.pdbx_seq_one_letter_code
_entity_poly.pdbx_strand_id
1 'polypeptide(L)'
;MITGGVKTTPVLAMQLLCDLQPFTNIIEKNAAILFNRLPNNSFWRDYDSDGGHNLKTQKGFIQCVRENIQYKVINDVPFELLSFANPLDYKILDIRLDLVLDVRKRDLSPTALHAIALETINTRFPPEEWLHIYTDGSLLDFAQGAGIVVFSHLFSFYFHAGPLTTHFDDSTFALQALSNYNENNCLRVQNCRELLGKIKGKIVFQWVPSHRGLWGNERADFLAKKGTGILQNFRRDLTLHSAKLEIKRIFGESFRLTASRVARDKPWSTLCKKSHGIPSSPRAAAVAKFRLLTGHDCLCAHLFRFNLVTSPICVLCDTGQDMTAAHLDECSALNDLNCIVKRYWRARCLMT
;
A
#
# COMPACT_ATOMS: atom_id res chain seq x y z
N MET A 1 3.84 44.51 -12.19
CA MET A 1 3.50 43.58 -13.30
C MET A 1 3.42 42.18 -12.71
N ILE A 2 2.22 41.63 -12.54
CA ILE A 2 2.00 40.28 -11.99
C ILE A 2 1.95 39.34 -13.17
N THR A 3 2.98 38.51 -13.35
CA THR A 3 3.03 37.51 -14.41
C THR A 3 2.23 36.29 -13.98
N GLY A 4 1.21 35.92 -14.75
CA GLY A 4 0.38 34.73 -14.49
C GLY A 4 1.23 33.45 -14.42
N GLY A 5 0.90 32.60 -13.45
CA GLY A 5 1.59 31.32 -13.24
C GLY A 5 1.58 30.45 -14.49
N VAL A 6 2.74 29.83 -14.79
CA VAL A 6 2.94 28.89 -15.89
C VAL A 6 1.79 27.86 -15.90
N LYS A 7 1.15 27.68 -17.07
CA LYS A 7 0.07 26.72 -17.32
C LYS A 7 0.35 25.40 -16.57
N THR A 8 -0.66 24.86 -15.90
CA THR A 8 -0.71 23.69 -14.99
C THR A 8 -0.08 22.37 -15.46
N THR A 9 0.55 22.34 -16.64
CA THR A 9 1.05 21.14 -17.33
C THR A 9 2.33 20.55 -16.71
N PRO A 10 3.35 21.31 -16.26
CA PRO A 10 4.53 20.73 -15.61
C PRO A 10 4.19 20.11 -14.25
N VAL A 11 3.22 20.69 -13.53
CA VAL A 11 2.92 20.30 -12.14
C VAL A 11 2.27 18.93 -12.09
N LEU A 12 1.22 18.68 -12.88
CA LEU A 12 0.54 17.38 -12.89
C LEU A 12 1.42 16.27 -13.48
N ALA A 13 2.19 16.56 -14.52
CA ALA A 13 3.15 15.60 -15.08
C ALA A 13 4.24 15.25 -14.06
N MET A 14 4.76 16.24 -13.32
CA MET A 14 5.74 16.01 -12.26
C MET A 14 5.14 15.23 -11.08
N GLN A 15 3.90 15.55 -10.70
CA GLN A 15 3.13 14.81 -9.69
C GLN A 15 2.99 13.34 -10.06
N LEU A 16 2.65 13.03 -11.33
CA LEU A 16 2.60 11.65 -11.82
C LEU A 16 3.97 10.97 -11.82
N LEU A 17 5.03 11.66 -12.26
CA LEU A 17 6.38 11.09 -12.30
C LEU A 17 6.89 10.72 -10.89
N CYS A 18 6.60 11.57 -9.91
CA CYS A 18 7.07 11.40 -8.54
C CYS A 18 6.08 10.64 -7.64
N ASP A 19 4.95 10.18 -8.18
CA ASP A 19 3.84 9.58 -7.43
C ASP A 19 3.36 10.47 -6.26
N LEU A 20 3.31 11.78 -6.50
CA LEU A 20 2.89 12.79 -5.53
C LEU A 20 1.47 13.26 -5.84
N GLN A 21 0.58 13.17 -4.85
CA GLN A 21 -0.77 13.68 -4.97
C GLN A 21 -0.83 15.22 -4.83
N PRO A 22 -1.85 15.89 -5.40
CA PRO A 22 -2.10 17.29 -5.17
C PRO A 22 -2.27 17.61 -3.68
N PHE A 23 -1.84 18.79 -3.26
CA PHE A 23 -1.91 19.20 -1.85
C PHE A 23 -3.35 19.20 -1.32
N THR A 24 -4.32 19.60 -2.14
CA THR A 24 -5.76 19.50 -1.83
C THR A 24 -6.18 18.07 -1.50
N ASN A 25 -5.79 17.09 -2.32
CA ASN A 25 -6.05 15.67 -2.05
C ASN A 25 -5.39 15.21 -0.75
N ILE A 26 -4.19 15.69 -0.43
CA ILE A 26 -3.50 15.36 0.82
C ILE A 26 -4.28 15.90 2.02
N ILE A 27 -4.71 17.16 1.97
CA ILE A 27 -5.51 17.79 3.03
C ILE A 27 -6.81 17.03 3.23
N GLU A 28 -7.57 16.81 2.16
CA GLU A 28 -8.85 16.13 2.21
C GLU A 28 -8.70 14.71 2.77
N LYS A 29 -7.77 13.91 2.24
CA LYS A 29 -7.46 12.56 2.71
C LYS A 29 -7.14 12.54 4.20
N ASN A 30 -6.30 13.46 4.66
CA ASN A 30 -5.92 13.54 6.08
C ASN A 30 -7.11 13.98 6.94
N ALA A 31 -7.96 14.89 6.45
CA ALA A 31 -9.18 15.31 7.13
C ALA A 31 -10.12 14.13 7.36
N ALA A 32 -10.30 13.23 6.40
CA ALA A 32 -11.14 12.06 6.65
C ALA A 32 -10.50 10.96 7.49
N ILE A 33 -9.19 10.77 7.40
CA ILE A 33 -8.48 9.92 8.34
C ILE A 33 -8.68 10.42 9.77
N LEU A 34 -8.70 11.75 9.96
CA LEU A 34 -8.98 12.36 11.26
C LEU A 34 -10.45 12.17 11.65
N PHE A 35 -11.39 12.40 10.74
CA PHE A 35 -12.83 12.21 10.97
C PHE A 35 -13.15 10.80 11.49
N ASN A 36 -12.55 9.77 10.89
CA ASN A 36 -12.72 8.39 11.35
C ASN A 36 -12.17 8.13 12.77
N ARG A 37 -11.23 8.95 13.27
CA ARG A 37 -10.69 8.84 14.64
C ARG A 37 -11.55 9.55 15.68
N LEU A 38 -12.38 10.51 15.27
CA LEU A 38 -13.13 11.35 16.20
C LEU A 38 -14.06 10.56 17.15
N PRO A 39 -14.81 9.51 16.72
CA PRO A 39 -15.71 8.75 17.61
C PRO A 39 -15.04 8.08 18.83
N ASN A 40 -13.71 7.93 18.79
CA ASN A 40 -12.93 7.38 19.90
C ASN A 40 -12.67 8.40 21.03
N ASN A 41 -13.07 9.65 20.84
CA ASN A 41 -12.97 10.71 21.84
C ASN A 41 -14.38 11.04 22.36
N SER A 42 -14.56 11.05 23.68
CA SER A 42 -15.87 11.28 24.32
C SER A 42 -16.52 12.59 23.88
N PHE A 43 -15.76 13.67 23.76
CA PHE A 43 -16.27 14.97 23.32
C PHE A 43 -16.86 14.91 21.90
N TRP A 44 -16.19 14.19 20.99
CA TRP A 44 -16.58 14.14 19.59
C TRP A 44 -17.68 13.12 19.29
N ARG A 45 -17.88 12.13 20.17
CA ARG A 45 -18.96 11.15 20.06
C ARG A 45 -20.32 11.80 20.26
N ASP A 46 -20.39 12.73 21.21
CA ASP A 46 -21.62 13.45 21.58
C ASP A 46 -21.69 14.83 20.91
N TYR A 47 -20.78 15.12 19.97
CA TYR A 47 -20.72 16.40 19.29
C TYR A 47 -21.89 16.54 18.30
N ASP A 48 -22.80 17.45 18.62
CA ASP A 48 -23.89 17.84 17.73
C ASP A 48 -23.34 18.61 16.53
N SER A 49 -23.27 17.92 15.39
CA SER A 49 -22.86 18.52 14.11
C SER A 49 -23.91 19.42 13.48
N ASP A 50 -25.16 19.34 13.96
CA ASP A 50 -26.34 19.97 13.36
C ASP A 50 -26.82 21.16 14.23
N GLY A 51 -26.23 21.34 15.41
CA GLY A 51 -26.41 22.48 16.29
C GLY A 51 -25.89 23.79 15.67
N GLY A 52 -26.58 24.90 15.96
CA GLY A 52 -26.30 26.22 15.38
C GLY A 52 -24.85 26.67 15.54
N HIS A 53 -24.17 26.92 14.43
CA HIS A 53 -22.78 27.38 14.41
C HIS A 53 -22.66 28.90 14.57
N ASN A 54 -21.60 29.33 15.26
CA ASN A 54 -21.26 30.75 15.41
C ASN A 54 -20.85 31.42 14.08
N LEU A 55 -20.30 30.66 13.12
CA LEU A 55 -19.89 31.14 11.79
C LEU A 55 -20.82 30.57 10.72
N LYS A 56 -21.77 31.38 10.24
CA LYS A 56 -22.81 30.96 9.28
C LYS A 56 -22.34 30.88 7.83
N THR A 57 -21.16 31.43 7.50
CA THR A 57 -20.68 31.58 6.12
C THR A 57 -19.61 30.56 5.71
N GLN A 58 -19.10 29.76 6.65
CA GLN A 58 -18.06 28.78 6.39
C GLN A 58 -18.49 27.40 6.89
N LYS A 59 -18.22 26.37 6.07
CA LYS A 59 -18.50 24.99 6.43
C LYS A 59 -17.51 24.54 7.51
N GLY A 60 -18.04 23.88 8.54
CA GLY A 60 -17.22 23.25 9.56
C GLY A 60 -16.47 22.02 9.02
N PHE A 61 -15.47 21.55 9.77
CA PHE A 61 -14.67 20.38 9.42
C PHE A 61 -15.54 19.14 9.10
N ILE A 62 -16.52 18.82 9.95
CA ILE A 62 -17.40 17.66 9.81
C ILE A 62 -18.20 17.73 8.49
N GLN A 63 -18.74 18.91 8.16
CA GLN A 63 -19.50 19.12 6.95
C GLN A 63 -18.64 18.96 5.70
N CYS A 64 -17.43 19.55 5.69
CA CYS A 64 -16.48 19.41 4.58
C CYS A 64 -16.12 17.94 4.31
N VAL A 65 -15.99 17.11 5.35
CA VAL A 65 -15.71 15.68 5.19
C VAL A 65 -16.96 14.92 4.72
N ARG A 66 -18.14 15.18 5.31
CA ARG A 66 -19.39 14.48 4.96
C ARG A 66 -19.88 14.76 3.53
N GLU A 67 -19.71 15.98 3.05
CA GLU A 67 -20.12 16.36 1.69
C GLU A 67 -19.18 15.82 0.61
N ASN A 68 -17.95 15.43 0.96
CA ASN A 68 -17.00 14.91 0.00
C ASN A 68 -17.39 13.46 -0.36
N ILE A 69 -17.95 13.30 -1.56
CA ILE A 69 -18.57 12.08 -2.10
C ILE A 69 -17.60 10.88 -2.08
N GLN A 70 -16.29 11.12 -2.06
CA GLN A 70 -15.27 10.08 -1.95
C GLN A 70 -15.32 9.29 -0.62
N TYR A 71 -16.08 9.75 0.38
CA TYR A 71 -16.18 9.11 1.70
C TYR A 71 -17.43 8.29 1.97
N LYS A 72 -18.36 8.17 1.03
CA LYS A 72 -19.66 7.47 1.25
C LYS A 72 -19.57 5.95 1.52
N VAL A 73 -18.38 5.39 1.74
CA VAL A 73 -18.15 3.94 1.85
C VAL A 73 -18.03 3.44 3.30
N ILE A 74 -18.01 4.31 4.31
CA ILE A 74 -17.81 3.87 5.70
C ILE A 74 -18.89 4.43 6.62
N ASN A 75 -20.10 3.87 6.50
CA ASN A 75 -21.06 3.85 7.60
C ASN A 75 -21.23 2.38 8.00
N ASP A 76 -20.79 2.01 9.20
CA ASP A 76 -21.74 1.58 10.24
C ASP A 76 -21.04 1.16 11.55
N VAL A 77 -21.65 1.64 12.63
CA VAL A 77 -21.71 1.20 14.05
C VAL A 77 -20.42 1.26 14.91
N PRO A 78 -20.49 1.82 16.15
CA PRO A 78 -19.48 1.65 17.19
C PRO A 78 -19.73 0.39 18.02
N PHE A 79 -18.68 -0.42 18.26
CA PHE A 79 -18.71 -1.49 19.25
C PHE A 79 -18.40 -0.98 20.67
N GLU A 80 -19.09 -1.56 21.64
CA GLU A 80 -18.99 -1.29 23.07
C GLU A 80 -17.75 -2.00 23.67
N LEU A 81 -16.88 -1.25 24.36
CA LEU A 81 -15.69 -1.82 25.01
C LEU A 81 -16.09 -2.69 26.20
N LEU A 82 -15.82 -4.00 26.12
CA LEU A 82 -15.88 -4.89 27.28
C LEU A 82 -14.67 -4.68 28.18
N SER A 83 -14.92 -4.72 29.48
CA SER A 83 -14.00 -4.36 30.56
C SER A 83 -12.79 -5.28 30.68
N PHE A 84 -11.68 -4.70 31.15
CA PHE A 84 -10.41 -5.38 31.43
C PHE A 84 -10.58 -6.58 32.36
N ALA A 85 -10.09 -7.75 31.92
CA ALA A 85 -9.85 -8.88 32.80
C ALA A 85 -8.64 -8.60 33.74
N ASN A 86 -8.72 -9.15 34.95
CA ASN A 86 -7.74 -9.04 36.03
C ASN A 86 -6.31 -9.44 35.56
N PRO A 87 -5.26 -8.62 35.84
CA PRO A 87 -3.89 -8.88 35.38
C PRO A 87 -3.24 -10.17 35.91
N LEU A 88 -3.87 -10.88 36.84
CA LEU A 88 -3.32 -12.08 37.50
C LEU A 88 -3.87 -13.41 36.95
N ASP A 89 -4.74 -13.38 35.94
CA ASP A 89 -5.45 -14.58 35.42
C ASP A 89 -4.84 -15.16 34.12
N TYR A 90 -3.62 -14.76 33.76
CA TYR A 90 -3.02 -15.21 32.51
C TYR A 90 -2.32 -16.56 32.67
N LYS A 91 -2.83 -17.58 31.99
CA LYS A 91 -2.04 -18.77 31.67
C LYS A 91 -0.84 -18.35 30.81
N ILE A 92 0.37 -18.74 31.24
CA ILE A 92 1.59 -18.54 30.45
C ILE A 92 1.45 -19.36 29.16
N LEU A 93 1.47 -18.68 28.01
CA LEU A 93 1.49 -19.33 26.70
C LEU A 93 2.92 -19.80 26.39
N ASP A 94 3.11 -21.11 26.18
CA ASP A 94 4.38 -21.67 25.69
C ASP A 94 4.43 -21.43 24.17
N ILE A 95 5.36 -20.57 23.73
CA ILE A 95 5.54 -20.20 22.32
C ILE A 95 6.96 -20.60 21.91
N ARG A 96 7.05 -21.45 20.89
CA ARG A 96 8.31 -22.00 20.36
C ARG A 96 8.47 -21.63 18.90
N LEU A 97 9.51 -20.86 18.61
CA LEU A 97 9.85 -20.42 17.26
C LEU A 97 10.98 -21.25 16.65
N ASP A 98 11.60 -22.10 17.44
CA ASP A 98 12.73 -22.98 17.11
C ASP A 98 12.27 -24.39 16.75
N LEU A 99 13.09 -25.09 15.96
CA LEU A 99 12.94 -26.52 15.67
C LEU A 99 13.86 -27.34 16.60
N VAL A 100 13.69 -28.66 16.64
CA VAL A 100 14.55 -29.56 17.44
C VAL A 100 16.04 -29.44 17.07
N LEU A 101 16.32 -29.10 15.81
CA LEU A 101 17.66 -28.74 15.35
C LEU A 101 17.72 -27.24 15.07
N ASP A 102 18.81 -26.59 15.49
CA ASP A 102 19.08 -25.20 15.14
C ASP A 102 19.57 -25.13 13.68
N VAL A 103 18.69 -24.68 12.79
CA VAL A 103 18.95 -24.66 11.34
C VAL A 103 18.46 -23.39 10.69
N ARG A 104 19.32 -22.82 9.83
CA ARG A 104 18.99 -21.66 9.02
C ARG A 104 18.33 -22.12 7.71
N LYS A 105 17.17 -21.53 7.40
CA LYS A 105 16.37 -21.82 6.18
C LYS A 105 17.17 -21.83 4.86
N ARG A 106 18.25 -21.04 4.78
CA ARG A 106 19.10 -20.89 3.58
C ARG A 106 20.14 -21.99 3.39
N ASP A 107 20.43 -22.75 4.44
CA ASP A 107 21.54 -23.71 4.47
C ASP A 107 21.06 -25.17 4.24
N LEU A 108 19.76 -25.39 4.02
CA LEU A 108 19.16 -26.72 3.87
C LEU A 108 18.29 -26.87 2.62
N SER A 109 18.20 -28.10 2.13
CA SER A 109 17.23 -28.46 1.09
C SER A 109 15.79 -28.44 1.64
N PRO A 110 14.77 -28.20 0.79
CA PRO A 110 13.37 -28.23 1.20
C PRO A 110 12.96 -29.53 1.91
N THR A 111 13.48 -30.67 1.43
CA THR A 111 13.21 -32.01 1.96
C THR A 111 13.84 -32.21 3.34
N ALA A 112 15.06 -31.72 3.56
CA ALA A 112 15.69 -31.79 4.86
C ALA A 112 14.93 -30.94 5.89
N LEU A 113 14.51 -29.73 5.51
CA LEU A 113 13.71 -28.86 6.38
C LEU A 113 12.33 -29.45 6.71
N HIS A 114 11.71 -30.16 5.75
CA HIS A 114 10.49 -30.94 5.98
C HIS A 114 10.69 -32.02 7.05
N ALA A 115 11.74 -32.84 6.92
CA ALA A 115 12.03 -33.92 7.85
C ALA A 115 12.25 -33.39 9.28
N ILE A 116 13.01 -32.32 9.43
CA ILE A 116 13.28 -31.68 10.73
C ILE A 116 12.00 -31.13 11.36
N ALA A 117 11.12 -30.52 10.56
CA ALA A 117 9.85 -30.03 11.07
C ALA A 117 8.92 -31.17 11.51
N LEU A 118 8.88 -32.28 10.76
CA LEU A 118 8.12 -33.47 11.12
C LEU A 118 8.66 -34.11 12.42
N GLU A 119 9.98 -34.25 12.52
CA GLU A 119 10.66 -34.72 13.72
C GLU A 119 10.38 -33.82 14.93
N THR A 120 10.37 -32.50 14.72
CA THR A 120 10.05 -31.51 15.77
C THR A 120 8.63 -31.73 16.30
N ILE A 121 7.65 -31.89 15.42
CA ILE A 121 6.26 -32.14 15.80
C ILE A 121 6.16 -33.46 16.56
N ASN A 122 6.68 -34.55 16.01
CA ASN A 122 6.53 -35.88 16.61
C ASN A 122 7.28 -36.04 17.94
N THR A 123 8.43 -35.37 18.10
CA THR A 123 9.24 -35.47 19.33
C THR A 123 8.67 -34.60 20.45
N ARG A 124 8.22 -33.39 20.13
CA ARG A 124 7.72 -32.44 21.14
C ARG A 124 6.23 -32.64 21.44
N PHE A 125 5.45 -32.99 20.42
CA PHE A 125 3.99 -33.00 20.45
C PHE A 125 3.44 -34.22 19.68
N PRO A 126 3.66 -35.45 20.17
CA PRO A 126 3.18 -36.65 19.48
C PRO A 126 1.66 -36.63 19.30
N PRO A 127 1.12 -37.07 18.14
CA PRO A 127 -0.30 -36.97 17.82
C PRO A 127 -1.22 -37.79 18.75
N GLU A 128 -0.67 -38.80 19.42
CA GLU A 128 -1.37 -39.63 20.43
C GLU A 128 -1.72 -38.82 21.69
N GLU A 129 -0.91 -37.80 22.02
CA GLU A 129 -1.04 -37.01 23.24
C GLU A 129 -1.52 -35.57 22.96
N TRP A 130 -1.30 -35.08 21.73
CA TRP A 130 -1.55 -33.70 21.35
C TRP A 130 -2.50 -33.59 20.17
N LEU A 131 -3.54 -32.77 20.35
CA LEU A 131 -4.38 -32.33 19.25
C LEU A 131 -3.63 -31.29 18.42
N HIS A 132 -3.27 -31.63 17.18
CA HIS A 132 -2.65 -30.68 16.25
C HIS A 132 -3.71 -29.79 15.60
N ILE A 133 -3.46 -28.48 15.67
CA ILE A 133 -4.26 -27.45 15.01
C ILE A 133 -3.30 -26.60 14.17
N TYR A 134 -3.55 -26.55 12.87
CA TYR A 134 -2.82 -25.79 11.88
C TYR A 134 -3.63 -24.55 11.51
N THR A 135 -3.01 -23.37 11.59
CA THR A 135 -3.64 -22.10 11.25
C THR A 135 -2.85 -21.43 10.15
N ASP A 136 -3.54 -20.83 9.19
CA ASP A 136 -2.90 -20.06 8.12
C ASP A 136 -3.79 -18.89 7.65
N GLY A 137 -3.18 -17.93 6.97
CA GLY A 137 -3.82 -16.78 6.38
C GLY A 137 -3.31 -16.52 4.97
N SER A 138 -4.20 -16.44 3.99
CA SER A 138 -3.87 -16.16 2.59
C SER A 138 -4.49 -14.83 2.17
N LEU A 139 -3.71 -13.97 1.52
CA LEU A 139 -4.18 -12.73 0.91
C LEU A 139 -3.90 -12.78 -0.59
N LEU A 140 -4.95 -12.92 -1.41
CA LEU A 140 -4.82 -12.91 -2.88
C LEU A 140 -4.84 -11.49 -3.45
N ASP A 141 -5.76 -10.67 -2.96
CA ASP A 141 -5.93 -9.28 -3.35
C ASP A 141 -6.40 -8.49 -2.14
N PHE A 142 -5.78 -7.33 -1.91
CA PHE A 142 -6.13 -6.43 -0.81
C PHE A 142 -7.60 -5.96 -0.89
N ALA A 143 -8.13 -5.82 -2.11
CA ALA A 143 -9.52 -5.45 -2.35
C ALA A 143 -10.49 -6.60 -2.09
N GLN A 144 -10.06 -7.86 -2.27
CA GLN A 144 -10.90 -9.03 -2.02
C GLN A 144 -10.86 -9.41 -0.55
N GLY A 145 -9.70 -9.33 0.11
CA GLY A 145 -9.53 -9.65 1.53
C GLY A 145 -8.73 -10.93 1.77
N ALA A 146 -8.43 -11.20 3.05
CA ALA A 146 -7.71 -12.39 3.44
C ALA A 146 -8.66 -13.55 3.78
N GLY A 147 -8.30 -14.76 3.40
CA GLY A 147 -8.88 -16.00 3.93
C GLY A 147 -8.09 -16.45 5.15
N ILE A 148 -8.78 -16.84 6.21
CA ILE A 148 -8.17 -17.38 7.44
C ILE A 148 -8.69 -18.78 7.65
N VAL A 149 -7.83 -19.69 8.11
CA VAL A 149 -8.20 -21.08 8.38
C VAL A 149 -7.74 -21.53 9.77
N VAL A 150 -8.53 -22.45 10.33
CA VAL A 150 -8.14 -23.35 11.41
C VAL A 150 -8.41 -24.78 10.93
N PHE A 151 -7.37 -25.60 10.82
CA PHE A 151 -7.44 -26.97 10.36
C PHE A 151 -6.91 -27.93 11.42
N SER A 152 -7.64 -29.01 11.67
CA SER A 152 -7.21 -30.16 12.44
C SER A 152 -7.65 -31.42 11.69
N HIS A 153 -7.07 -32.58 12.01
CA HIS A 153 -7.55 -33.84 11.45
C HIS A 153 -9.03 -34.12 11.82
N LEU A 154 -9.52 -33.53 12.92
CA LEU A 154 -10.89 -33.71 13.40
C LEU A 154 -11.89 -32.69 12.84
N PHE A 155 -11.45 -31.49 12.48
CA PHE A 155 -12.33 -30.41 12.06
C PHE A 155 -11.59 -29.37 11.21
N SER A 156 -12.34 -28.63 10.40
CA SER A 156 -11.79 -27.50 9.65
C SER A 156 -12.78 -26.36 9.59
N PHE A 157 -12.30 -25.16 9.91
CA PHE A 157 -13.04 -23.92 9.76
C PHE A 157 -12.23 -22.98 8.87
N TYR A 158 -12.89 -22.33 7.93
CA TYR A 158 -12.27 -21.31 7.09
C TYR A 158 -13.24 -20.15 6.93
N PHE A 159 -12.69 -18.94 7.02
CA PHE A 159 -13.45 -17.71 7.06
C PHE A 159 -12.83 -16.68 6.12
N HIS A 160 -13.69 -15.83 5.58
CA HIS A 160 -13.24 -14.61 4.93
C HIS A 160 -13.03 -13.55 6.02
N ALA A 161 -11.86 -12.91 6.07
CA ALA A 161 -11.53 -11.90 7.07
C ALA A 161 -12.08 -10.51 6.71
N GLY A 162 -12.37 -10.30 5.43
CA GLY A 162 -12.93 -9.07 4.87
C GLY A 162 -11.95 -8.34 3.98
N PRO A 163 -12.45 -7.47 3.08
CA PRO A 163 -11.59 -6.61 2.29
C PRO A 163 -10.73 -5.75 3.22
N LEU A 164 -9.54 -5.35 2.76
CA LEU A 164 -8.64 -4.44 3.49
C LEU A 164 -8.09 -5.02 4.81
N THR A 165 -8.05 -6.34 4.88
CA THR A 165 -7.36 -7.07 5.95
C THR A 165 -5.94 -7.38 5.51
N THR A 166 -4.99 -7.28 6.44
CA THR A 166 -3.60 -7.67 6.22
C THR A 166 -3.41 -9.12 6.62
N HIS A 167 -2.77 -9.93 5.78
CA HIS A 167 -2.07 -11.10 6.29
C HIS A 167 -0.78 -10.63 6.97
N PHE A 168 -0.38 -11.30 8.05
CA PHE A 168 0.98 -11.14 8.57
C PHE A 168 1.90 -11.95 7.63
N ASP A 169 2.84 -11.28 6.98
CA ASP A 169 3.82 -11.93 6.09
C ASP A 169 4.70 -12.94 6.85
N ASP A 170 4.74 -12.85 8.18
CA ASP A 170 5.44 -13.78 9.05
C ASP A 170 4.60 -14.09 10.30
N SER A 171 4.19 -15.35 10.43
CA SER A 171 3.45 -15.85 11.59
C SER A 171 4.23 -15.75 12.90
N THR A 172 5.56 -15.55 12.84
CA THR A 172 6.37 -15.29 14.03
C THR A 172 6.06 -13.94 14.68
N PHE A 173 5.73 -12.88 13.92
CA PHE A 173 5.32 -11.60 14.49
C PHE A 173 4.00 -11.70 15.26
N ALA A 174 3.05 -12.48 14.76
CA ALA A 174 1.77 -12.70 15.45
C ALA A 174 1.97 -13.44 16.78
N LEU A 175 2.87 -14.42 16.79
CA LEU A 175 3.24 -15.16 18.01
C LEU A 175 4.00 -14.28 19.01
N GLN A 176 4.95 -13.47 18.55
CA GLN A 176 5.65 -12.49 19.38
C GLN A 176 4.70 -11.44 19.96
N ALA A 177 3.71 -11.01 19.18
CA ALA A 177 2.69 -10.09 19.67
C ALA A 177 1.85 -10.71 20.80
N LEU A 178 1.51 -12.00 20.69
CA LEU A 178 0.82 -12.74 21.75
C LEU A 178 1.70 -12.89 23.00
N SER A 179 3.00 -13.17 22.86
CA SER A 179 3.93 -13.36 23.99
C SER A 179 4.24 -12.10 24.77
N ASN A 180 4.28 -10.92 24.13
CA ASN A 180 4.63 -9.66 24.81
C ASN A 180 3.44 -9.07 25.59
N TYR A 181 3.29 -9.47 26.85
CA TYR A 181 2.24 -9.01 27.76
C TYR A 181 2.33 -7.51 28.10
N ASN A 182 3.54 -6.95 28.17
CA ASN A 182 3.78 -5.60 28.69
C ASN A 182 3.70 -4.46 27.64
N GLU A 183 3.70 -4.78 26.35
CA GLU A 183 3.84 -3.76 25.28
C GLU A 183 2.66 -3.68 24.31
N ASN A 184 1.77 -4.68 24.29
CA ASN A 184 0.72 -4.78 23.26
C ASN A 184 -0.67 -4.37 23.77
N ASN A 185 -1.00 -3.10 23.57
CA ASN A 185 -2.33 -2.49 23.85
C ASN A 185 -3.38 -2.73 22.73
N CYS A 186 -3.16 -3.69 21.83
CA CYS A 186 -4.15 -3.98 20.79
C CYS A 186 -5.31 -4.81 21.37
N LEU A 187 -6.53 -4.26 21.31
CA LEU A 187 -7.75 -4.93 21.78
C LEU A 187 -7.92 -6.35 21.18
N ARG A 188 -7.49 -6.56 19.93
CA ARG A 188 -7.53 -7.89 19.30
C ARG A 188 -6.63 -8.90 20.01
N VAL A 189 -5.41 -8.50 20.37
CA VAL A 189 -4.46 -9.35 21.08
C VAL A 189 -4.94 -9.62 22.50
N GLN A 190 -5.52 -8.62 23.18
CA GLN A 190 -6.14 -8.77 24.49
C GLN A 190 -7.31 -9.76 24.45
N ASN A 191 -8.27 -9.57 23.55
CA ASN A 191 -9.40 -10.49 23.36
C ASN A 191 -8.93 -11.91 23.01
N CYS A 192 -7.91 -12.05 22.16
CA CYS A 192 -7.33 -13.36 21.85
C CYS A 192 -6.75 -14.02 23.12
N ARG A 193 -6.01 -13.29 23.96
CA ARG A 193 -5.47 -13.82 25.22
C ARG A 193 -6.57 -14.25 26.19
N GLU A 194 -7.64 -13.44 26.33
CA GLU A 194 -8.78 -13.80 27.16
C GLU A 194 -9.47 -15.07 26.67
N LEU A 195 -9.67 -15.22 25.36
CA LEU A 195 -10.22 -16.43 24.76
C LEU A 195 -9.31 -17.65 24.98
N LEU A 196 -8.00 -17.48 24.85
CA LEU A 196 -7.02 -18.55 25.13
C LEU A 196 -7.04 -18.95 26.61
N GLY A 197 -7.20 -17.99 27.53
CA GLY A 197 -7.32 -18.25 28.97
C GLY A 197 -8.52 -19.14 29.34
N LYS A 198 -9.62 -19.02 28.58
CA LYS A 198 -10.84 -19.83 28.79
C LYS A 198 -10.68 -21.30 28.39
N ILE A 199 -9.69 -21.63 27.56
CA ILE A 199 -9.47 -23.01 27.12
C ILE A 199 -8.84 -23.81 28.29
N LYS A 200 -9.44 -24.96 28.61
CA LYS A 200 -8.89 -25.92 29.59
C LYS A 200 -7.83 -26.78 28.90
N GLY A 201 -6.71 -27.00 29.58
CA GLY A 201 -5.56 -27.73 29.03
C GLY A 201 -4.34 -26.84 28.76
N LYS A 202 -3.25 -27.47 28.34
CA LYS A 202 -1.99 -26.81 27.95
C LYS A 202 -2.04 -26.47 26.46
N ILE A 203 -1.77 -25.21 26.13
CA ILE A 203 -1.67 -24.74 24.76
C ILE A 203 -0.21 -24.42 24.49
N VAL A 204 0.31 -24.92 23.37
CA VAL A 204 1.65 -24.63 22.89
C VAL A 204 1.56 -24.17 21.45
N PHE A 205 2.17 -23.03 21.13
CA PHE A 205 2.32 -22.56 19.76
C PHE A 205 3.70 -22.94 19.25
N GLN A 206 3.75 -23.89 18.31
CA GLN A 206 4.97 -24.28 17.62
C GLN A 206 4.97 -23.70 16.20
N TRP A 207 5.92 -22.83 15.90
CA TRP A 207 6.14 -22.39 14.52
C TRP A 207 6.71 -23.53 13.69
N VAL A 208 6.26 -23.63 12.43
CA VAL A 208 6.77 -24.58 11.44
C VAL A 208 6.98 -23.89 10.10
N PRO A 209 7.94 -24.35 9.27
CA PRO A 209 8.23 -23.72 7.99
C PRO A 209 7.10 -23.91 6.96
N SER A 210 6.71 -22.83 6.29
CA SER A 210 5.71 -22.82 5.22
C SER A 210 6.19 -23.47 3.91
N HIS A 211 5.25 -24.07 3.17
CA HIS A 211 5.44 -24.67 1.83
C HIS A 211 6.53 -25.75 1.75
N ARG A 212 6.54 -26.67 2.71
CA ARG A 212 7.54 -27.75 2.81
C ARG A 212 6.94 -29.16 2.85
N GLY A 213 5.75 -29.43 2.32
CA GLY A 213 5.21 -30.80 2.32
C GLY A 213 4.59 -31.25 3.65
N LEU A 214 4.52 -30.39 4.67
CA LEU A 214 3.87 -30.73 5.94
C LEU A 214 2.36 -30.81 5.72
N TRP A 215 1.82 -32.01 5.64
CA TRP A 215 0.44 -32.27 5.23
C TRP A 215 -0.60 -31.36 5.91
N GLY A 216 -0.53 -31.21 7.25
CA GLY A 216 -1.47 -30.34 7.97
C GLY A 216 -1.32 -28.85 7.64
N ASN A 217 -0.09 -28.37 7.47
CA ASN A 217 0.19 -26.99 7.12
C ASN A 217 -0.20 -26.69 5.66
N GLU A 218 0.07 -27.61 4.74
CA GLU A 218 -0.34 -27.46 3.34
C GLU A 218 -1.85 -27.52 3.19
N ARG A 219 -2.53 -28.34 4.00
CA ARG A 219 -3.98 -28.38 4.04
C ARG A 219 -4.57 -27.07 4.54
N ALA A 220 -3.94 -26.45 5.55
CA ALA A 220 -4.30 -25.12 6.00
C ALA A 220 -4.12 -24.07 4.87
N ASP A 221 -2.93 -23.97 4.25
CA ASP A 221 -2.67 -23.04 3.14
C ASP A 221 -3.69 -23.17 2.00
N PHE A 222 -3.99 -24.40 1.59
CA PHE A 222 -5.01 -24.69 0.57
C PHE A 222 -6.40 -24.18 0.96
N LEU A 223 -6.81 -24.39 2.22
CA LEU A 223 -8.11 -23.96 2.72
C LEU A 223 -8.16 -22.44 2.95
N ALA A 224 -7.06 -21.80 3.35
CA ALA A 224 -6.97 -20.35 3.46
C ALA A 224 -7.16 -19.68 2.09
N LYS A 225 -6.54 -20.22 1.03
CA LYS A 225 -6.74 -19.80 -0.37
C LYS A 225 -8.17 -20.03 -0.88
N LYS A 226 -8.88 -21.04 -0.36
CA LYS A 226 -10.31 -21.18 -0.64
C LYS A 226 -11.15 -20.15 0.13
N GLY A 227 -10.73 -19.82 1.35
CA GLY A 227 -11.37 -18.81 2.20
C GLY A 227 -11.43 -17.41 1.56
N THR A 228 -10.44 -17.03 0.75
CA THR A 228 -10.45 -15.76 0.01
C THR A 228 -11.56 -15.67 -1.03
N GLY A 229 -12.09 -16.80 -1.51
CA GLY A 229 -13.14 -16.85 -2.52
C GLY A 229 -14.56 -16.81 -1.96
N ILE A 230 -14.74 -16.83 -0.64
CA ILE A 230 -16.07 -16.84 -0.03
C ILE A 230 -16.63 -15.41 0.02
N LEU A 231 -17.71 -15.17 -0.71
CA LEU A 231 -18.51 -13.96 -0.56
C LEU A 231 -19.26 -14.01 0.78
N GLN A 232 -18.75 -13.30 1.79
CA GLN A 232 -19.49 -13.05 3.03
C GLN A 232 -20.01 -11.61 3.05
N ASN A 233 -21.27 -11.43 3.46
CA ASN A 233 -21.82 -10.11 3.78
C ASN A 233 -21.13 -9.60 5.05
N PHE A 234 -20.15 -8.71 4.91
CA PHE A 234 -19.45 -8.11 6.03
C PHE A 234 -20.38 -7.16 6.79
N ARG A 235 -20.86 -7.59 7.95
CA ARG A 235 -21.37 -6.73 9.03
C ARG A 235 -20.34 -6.63 10.16
N ARG A 236 -19.09 -6.30 9.83
CA ARG A 236 -18.08 -5.98 10.85
C ARG A 236 -17.64 -4.54 10.66
N ASP A 237 -17.58 -3.81 11.76
CA ASP A 237 -17.10 -2.45 11.80
C ASP A 237 -15.67 -2.40 11.23
N LEU A 238 -15.45 -1.51 10.26
CA LEU A 238 -14.13 -1.34 9.66
C LEU A 238 -13.15 -0.84 10.73
N THR A 239 -12.04 -1.55 10.94
CA THR A 239 -11.01 -1.06 11.86
C THR A 239 -10.48 0.31 11.38
N LEU A 240 -10.04 1.17 12.31
CA LEU A 240 -9.39 2.44 11.96
C LEU A 240 -8.21 2.26 10.98
N HIS A 241 -7.50 1.14 11.06
CA HIS A 241 -6.41 0.83 10.16
C HIS A 241 -6.92 0.52 8.75
N SER A 242 -7.92 -0.35 8.64
CA SER A 242 -8.59 -0.69 7.38
C SER A 242 -9.23 0.55 6.74
N ALA A 243 -9.90 1.40 7.53
CA ALA A 243 -10.50 2.65 7.06
C ALA A 243 -9.44 3.61 6.50
N LYS A 244 -8.30 3.76 7.19
CA LYS A 244 -7.17 4.57 6.69
C LYS A 244 -6.62 4.06 5.37
N LEU A 245 -6.48 2.73 5.21
CA LEU A 245 -5.98 2.14 3.98
C LEU A 245 -6.97 2.34 2.83
N GLU A 246 -8.27 2.19 3.10
CA GLU A 246 -9.32 2.42 2.10
C GLU A 246 -9.38 3.86 1.64
N ILE A 247 -9.32 4.81 2.58
CA ILE A 247 -9.26 6.24 2.26
C ILE A 247 -8.03 6.54 1.39
N LYS A 248 -6.86 5.96 1.72
CA LYS A 248 -5.68 6.11 0.87
C LYS A 248 -5.89 5.55 -0.55
N ARG A 249 -6.53 4.37 -0.66
CA ARG A 249 -6.84 3.72 -1.94
C ARG A 249 -7.77 4.57 -2.80
N ILE A 250 -8.90 5.01 -2.25
CA ILE A 250 -9.90 5.84 -2.94
C ILE A 250 -9.27 7.12 -3.47
N PHE A 251 -8.50 7.84 -2.63
CA PHE A 251 -7.83 9.06 -3.06
C PHE A 251 -6.77 8.80 -4.13
N GLY A 252 -6.05 7.67 -4.04
CA GLY A 252 -5.10 7.22 -5.05
C GLY A 252 -5.77 6.99 -6.41
N GLU A 253 -6.84 6.20 -6.43
CA GLU A 253 -7.60 5.90 -7.65
C GLU A 253 -8.24 7.14 -8.26
N SER A 254 -8.88 7.97 -7.44
CA SER A 254 -9.49 9.22 -7.88
C SER A 254 -8.46 10.16 -8.54
N PHE A 255 -7.27 10.28 -7.93
CA PHE A 255 -6.16 11.03 -8.51
C PHE A 255 -5.73 10.45 -9.87
N ARG A 256 -5.51 9.14 -9.96
CA ARG A 256 -5.08 8.49 -11.21
C ARG A 256 -6.12 8.62 -12.32
N LEU A 257 -7.41 8.50 -12.01
CA LEU A 257 -8.51 8.69 -12.96
C LEU A 257 -8.56 10.13 -13.47
N THR A 258 -8.48 11.10 -12.56
CA THR A 258 -8.48 12.53 -12.92
C THR A 258 -7.26 12.87 -13.76
N ALA A 259 -6.07 12.42 -13.35
CA ALA A 259 -4.84 12.64 -14.08
C ALA A 259 -4.89 12.02 -15.49
N SER A 260 -5.43 10.80 -15.62
CA SER A 260 -5.60 10.12 -16.92
C SER A 260 -6.57 10.88 -17.84
N ARG A 261 -7.64 11.49 -17.29
CA ARG A 261 -8.56 12.34 -18.07
C ARG A 261 -7.85 13.60 -18.57
N VAL A 262 -7.11 14.29 -17.71
CA VAL A 262 -6.38 15.53 -18.07
C VAL A 262 -5.24 15.25 -19.06
N ALA A 263 -4.68 14.04 -19.03
CA ALA A 263 -3.60 13.63 -19.90
C ALA A 263 -4.05 13.08 -21.26
N ARG A 264 -5.36 12.88 -21.50
CA ARG A 264 -5.91 12.01 -22.57
C ARG A 264 -5.35 12.24 -23.97
N ASP A 265 -4.91 13.45 -24.32
CA ASP A 265 -4.36 13.77 -25.65
C ASP A 265 -3.01 14.47 -25.55
N LYS A 266 -2.33 14.32 -24.41
CA LYS A 266 -1.06 14.97 -24.13
C LYS A 266 0.10 14.00 -24.33
N PRO A 267 1.26 14.49 -24.78
CA PRO A 267 2.41 13.62 -25.05
C PRO A 267 2.90 12.89 -23.78
N TRP A 268 2.70 13.50 -22.60
CA TRP A 268 3.03 12.92 -21.30
C TRP A 268 1.96 11.98 -20.72
N SER A 269 0.91 11.61 -21.48
CA SER A 269 -0.08 10.60 -21.08
C SER A 269 0.53 9.24 -20.70
N THR A 270 1.71 8.94 -21.25
CA THR A 270 2.49 7.74 -20.90
C THR A 270 2.92 7.72 -19.43
N LEU A 271 3.01 8.86 -18.75
CA LEU A 271 3.28 8.96 -17.31
C LEU A 271 2.15 8.33 -16.45
N CYS A 272 0.94 8.15 -17.00
CA CYS A 272 -0.13 7.45 -16.30
C CYS A 272 0.09 5.93 -16.24
N LYS A 273 1.02 5.38 -17.04
CA LYS A 273 1.38 3.96 -17.06
C LYS A 273 2.47 3.67 -16.01
N LYS A 274 2.47 2.45 -15.45
CA LYS A 274 3.50 2.00 -14.49
C LYS A 274 4.92 2.00 -15.09
N SER A 275 5.04 1.79 -16.39
CA SER A 275 6.32 1.86 -17.12
C SER A 275 6.27 3.01 -18.13
N HIS A 276 6.84 4.15 -17.76
CA HIS A 276 6.87 5.37 -18.57
C HIS A 276 8.27 5.67 -19.14
N GLY A 277 9.26 4.80 -18.92
CA GLY A 277 10.59 4.88 -19.55
C GLY A 277 11.53 6.00 -19.08
N ILE A 278 11.14 6.75 -18.04
CA ILE A 278 12.00 7.75 -17.39
C ILE A 278 12.74 7.06 -16.23
N PRO A 279 14.09 7.06 -16.22
CA PRO A 279 14.85 6.43 -15.17
C PRO A 279 14.83 7.29 -13.89
N SER A 280 15.00 6.66 -12.73
CA SER A 280 15.22 7.37 -11.47
C SER A 280 16.61 7.99 -11.36
N SER A 281 17.60 7.41 -12.05
CA SER A 281 18.99 7.88 -12.09
C SER A 281 19.68 7.52 -13.42
N PRO A 282 20.72 8.27 -13.83
CA PRO A 282 21.21 9.53 -13.26
C PRO A 282 20.24 10.70 -13.51
N ARG A 283 20.30 11.73 -12.67
CA ARG A 283 19.41 12.92 -12.74
C ARG A 283 19.36 13.54 -14.14
N ALA A 284 20.50 13.64 -14.82
CA ALA A 284 20.59 14.20 -16.16
C ALA A 284 19.72 13.45 -17.18
N ALA A 285 19.65 12.12 -17.09
CA ALA A 285 18.82 11.30 -17.96
C ALA A 285 17.33 11.44 -17.63
N ALA A 286 16.99 11.48 -16.34
CA ALA A 286 15.62 11.70 -15.87
C ALA A 286 15.07 13.05 -16.36
N VAL A 287 15.85 14.12 -16.18
CA VAL A 287 15.49 15.49 -16.59
C VAL A 287 15.32 15.58 -18.11
N ALA A 288 16.28 15.09 -18.90
CA ALA A 288 16.21 15.14 -20.35
C ALA A 288 14.94 14.43 -20.88
N LYS A 289 14.71 13.18 -20.45
CA LYS A 289 13.55 12.41 -20.89
C LYS A 289 12.23 13.04 -20.46
N PHE A 290 12.13 13.53 -19.22
CA PHE A 290 10.90 14.19 -18.75
C PHE A 290 10.60 15.46 -19.56
N ARG A 291 11.62 16.29 -19.82
CA ARG A 291 11.47 17.54 -20.56
C ARG A 291 11.05 17.29 -22.02
N LEU A 292 11.71 16.35 -22.70
CA LEU A 292 11.36 15.94 -24.05
C LEU A 292 9.93 15.37 -24.11
N LEU A 293 9.57 14.51 -23.15
CA LEU A 293 8.23 13.92 -23.08
C LEU A 293 7.12 14.95 -22.82
N THR A 294 7.38 15.94 -21.98
CA THR A 294 6.38 16.98 -21.65
C THR A 294 6.36 18.12 -22.65
N GLY A 295 7.28 18.15 -23.62
CA GLY A 295 7.47 19.28 -24.53
C GLY A 295 7.99 20.55 -23.86
N HIS A 296 8.55 20.43 -22.64
CA HIS A 296 9.22 21.51 -21.90
C HIS A 296 10.74 21.34 -22.01
N ASP A 297 11.21 21.17 -23.24
CA ASP A 297 12.57 20.76 -23.60
C ASP A 297 13.60 21.91 -23.58
N CYS A 298 13.16 23.17 -23.63
CA CYS A 298 14.05 24.31 -23.76
C CYS A 298 14.93 24.27 -25.03
N LEU A 299 14.47 23.65 -26.12
CA LEU A 299 15.10 23.75 -27.45
C LEU A 299 14.62 25.03 -28.17
N CYS A 300 15.25 25.44 -29.29
CA CYS A 300 14.91 26.71 -29.95
C CYS A 300 13.42 26.83 -30.26
N ALA A 301 12.79 25.76 -30.78
CA ALA A 301 11.35 25.77 -31.10
C ALA A 301 10.47 26.00 -29.87
N HIS A 302 10.86 25.48 -28.70
CA HIS A 302 10.16 25.74 -27.44
C HIS A 302 10.44 27.15 -26.91
N LEU A 303 11.70 27.58 -26.90
CA LEU A 303 12.11 28.90 -26.39
C LEU A 303 11.53 30.06 -27.23
N PHE A 304 11.40 29.87 -28.54
CA PHE A 304 10.83 30.85 -29.46
C PHE A 304 9.38 31.16 -29.11
N ARG A 305 8.59 30.17 -28.69
CA ARG A 305 7.18 30.34 -28.24
C ARG A 305 7.05 31.25 -27.01
N PHE A 306 8.13 31.44 -26.26
CA PHE A 306 8.22 32.33 -25.10
C PHE A 306 8.99 33.62 -25.40
N ASN A 307 9.33 33.88 -26.67
CA ASN A 307 10.11 35.03 -27.13
C ASN A 307 11.49 35.15 -26.43
N LEU A 308 12.10 34.00 -26.08
CA LEU A 308 13.44 33.95 -25.46
C LEU A 308 14.56 33.82 -26.49
N VAL A 309 14.22 33.44 -27.72
CA VAL A 309 15.11 33.40 -28.88
C VAL A 309 14.39 34.03 -30.07
N THR A 310 15.14 34.48 -31.08
CA THR A 310 14.60 35.19 -32.25
C THR A 310 14.10 34.25 -33.36
N SER A 311 14.47 32.97 -33.33
CA SER A 311 14.09 31.97 -34.33
C SER A 311 13.88 30.58 -33.71
N PRO A 312 12.91 29.78 -34.19
CA PRO A 312 12.73 28.38 -33.78
C PRO A 312 13.71 27.41 -34.44
N ILE A 313 14.45 27.88 -35.47
CA ILE A 313 15.32 27.06 -36.32
C ILE A 313 16.52 26.52 -35.52
N CYS A 314 16.95 25.31 -35.87
CA CYS A 314 18.16 24.70 -35.34
C CYS A 314 19.40 25.52 -35.67
N VAL A 315 20.14 25.94 -34.64
CA VAL A 315 21.39 26.71 -34.77
C VAL A 315 22.62 25.81 -34.98
N LEU A 316 22.44 24.48 -34.96
CA LEU A 316 23.54 23.51 -35.01
C LEU A 316 23.73 22.90 -36.41
N CYS A 317 22.73 22.98 -37.28
CA CYS A 317 22.79 22.42 -38.62
C CYS A 317 22.11 23.33 -39.64
N ASP A 318 22.50 23.21 -40.90
CA ASP A 318 22.04 24.10 -41.99
C ASP A 318 20.74 23.63 -42.66
N THR A 319 19.96 22.75 -42.02
CA THR A 319 18.73 22.17 -42.60
C THR A 319 17.56 23.16 -42.63
N GLY A 320 17.64 24.27 -41.89
CA GLY A 320 16.56 25.24 -41.76
C GLY A 320 15.33 24.72 -40.99
N GLN A 321 15.42 23.56 -40.36
CA GLN A 321 14.32 22.92 -39.61
C GLN A 321 14.20 23.48 -38.18
N ASP A 322 12.97 23.47 -37.64
CA ASP A 322 12.71 23.82 -36.24
C ASP A 322 13.42 22.85 -35.29
N MET A 323 14.09 23.39 -34.27
CA MET A 323 14.80 22.59 -33.27
C MET A 323 13.83 21.97 -32.26
N THR A 324 13.18 20.88 -32.65
CA THR A 324 12.26 20.10 -31.82
C THR A 324 12.92 18.84 -31.25
N ALA A 325 12.24 18.14 -30.34
CA ALA A 325 12.68 16.84 -29.82
C ALA A 325 12.92 15.81 -30.93
N ALA A 326 12.06 15.77 -31.96
CA ALA A 326 12.20 14.86 -33.11
C ALA A 326 13.43 15.22 -33.95
N HIS A 327 13.67 16.52 -34.16
CA HIS A 327 14.82 16.99 -34.93
C HIS A 327 16.16 16.59 -34.31
N LEU A 328 16.25 16.41 -32.98
CA LEU A 328 17.49 15.96 -32.34
C LEU A 328 17.99 14.61 -32.89
N ASP A 329 17.09 13.74 -33.36
CA ASP A 329 17.48 12.45 -33.91
C ASP A 329 17.98 12.51 -35.35
N GLU A 330 17.61 13.57 -36.07
CA GLU A 330 17.93 13.81 -37.49
C GLU A 330 19.04 14.85 -37.70
N CYS A 331 19.37 15.62 -36.64
CA CYS A 331 20.34 16.69 -36.71
C CYS A 331 21.74 16.17 -37.05
N SER A 332 22.29 16.62 -38.19
CA SER A 332 23.61 16.20 -38.68
C SER A 332 24.74 16.53 -37.70
N ALA A 333 24.60 17.57 -36.88
CA ALA A 333 25.58 17.96 -35.88
C ALA A 333 25.55 17.12 -34.58
N LEU A 334 24.59 16.20 -34.43
CA LEU A 334 24.41 15.36 -33.25
C LEU A 334 24.41 13.85 -33.59
N ASN A 335 24.73 13.50 -34.84
CA ASN A 335 24.61 12.15 -35.38
C ASN A 335 25.62 11.15 -34.75
N ASP A 336 26.74 11.65 -34.24
CA ASP A 336 27.81 10.90 -33.56
C ASP A 336 27.39 10.36 -32.20
N LEU A 337 26.32 10.91 -31.61
CA LEU A 337 25.82 10.52 -30.30
C LEU A 337 24.79 9.40 -30.40
N ASN A 338 24.99 8.35 -29.59
CA ASN A 338 24.22 7.11 -29.65
C ASN A 338 22.92 7.09 -28.82
N CYS A 339 22.55 8.18 -28.13
CA CYS A 339 21.29 8.23 -27.41
C CYS A 339 20.72 9.64 -27.30
N ILE A 340 19.38 9.72 -27.25
CA ILE A 340 18.63 10.97 -27.19
C ILE A 340 19.02 11.86 -26.00
N VAL A 341 19.39 11.26 -24.85
CA VAL A 341 19.82 12.03 -23.66
C VAL A 341 21.11 12.79 -23.93
N LYS A 342 22.09 12.15 -24.58
CA LYS A 342 23.36 12.80 -24.94
C LYS A 342 23.12 13.88 -26.00
N ARG A 343 22.33 13.57 -27.03
CA ARG A 343 21.94 14.53 -28.08
C ARG A 343 21.31 15.77 -27.49
N TYR A 344 20.34 15.60 -26.58
CA TYR A 344 19.67 16.69 -25.87
C TYR A 344 20.63 17.58 -25.09
N TRP A 345 21.49 17.00 -24.24
CA TRP A 345 22.41 17.81 -23.43
C TRP A 345 23.50 18.47 -24.28
N ARG A 346 24.02 17.80 -25.31
CA ARG A 346 24.97 18.39 -26.25
C ARG A 346 24.36 19.58 -26.98
N ALA A 347 23.14 19.41 -27.49
CA ALA A 347 22.38 20.49 -28.10
C ALA A 347 22.23 21.69 -27.15
N ARG A 348 21.76 21.44 -25.91
CA ARG A 348 21.60 22.48 -24.89
C ARG A 348 22.90 23.20 -24.53
N CYS A 349 24.05 22.54 -24.59
CA CYS A 349 25.35 23.15 -24.35
C CYS A 349 25.85 24.00 -25.54
N LEU A 350 25.46 23.66 -26.77
CA LEU A 350 25.88 24.39 -27.98
C LEU A 350 24.94 25.54 -28.35
N MET A 351 23.72 25.55 -27.79
CA MET A 351 22.75 26.65 -27.96
C MET A 351 23.06 27.88 -27.09
N THR A 352 23.86 27.72 -26.03
CA THR A 352 24.36 28.78 -25.13
C THR A 352 25.73 29.22 -25.57
#